data_AF-A0A6P0NIM0-F1
#
_entry.id   AF-A0A6P0NIM0-F1
#
_cell.length_a   1.000
_cell.length_b   1.000
_cell.length_c   1.000
_cell.angle_alpha   90.00
_cell.angle_beta   90.00
_cell.angle_gamma   90.00
#
_symmetry.space_group_name_H-M   'P 1'
#
loop_
_entity.id
_entity.type
_entity.pdbx_description
1 polymer ?
#
loop_
_entity_poly.entity_id
_entity_poly.type
_entity_poly.pdbx_seq_one_letter_code
_entity_poly.pdbx_strand_id
1 'polypeptide(L)'
;RPEPVMTAIASTPLSLLKAAYHLGNRHVALEVSLQHLRFTPDPVLKQMVEQMGLTVKDEKVPFHPEQGAYASQTSHDHHGH
;
A
#
# COMPACT_ATOMS: atom_id res chain seq x y z
N ARG A 1 14.33 -4.31 4.89
CA ARG A 1 15.24 -3.17 5.22
C ARG A 1 14.37 -1.92 5.27
N PRO A 2 14.70 -0.87 6.05
CA PRO A 2 13.93 0.37 6.00
C PRO A 2 14.00 1.02 4.63
N GLU A 3 12.86 1.40 4.08
CA GLU A 3 12.73 2.06 2.78
C GLU A 3 11.78 3.26 2.88
N PRO A 4 11.90 4.25 1.98
CA PRO A 4 10.99 5.39 1.96
C PRO A 4 9.56 4.93 1.65
N VAL A 5 8.59 5.37 2.45
CA VAL A 5 7.17 5.09 2.29
C VAL A 5 6.34 6.32 2.60
N MET A 6 5.11 6.34 2.10
CA MET A 6 4.07 7.24 2.54
C MET A 6 3.09 6.47 3.43
N THR A 7 2.94 6.92 4.67
CA THR A 7 2.00 6.35 5.64
C THR A 7 0.76 7.23 5.72
N ALA A 8 -0.39 6.69 5.30
CA ALA A 8 -1.69 7.35 5.41
C ALA A 8 -2.43 6.87 6.67
N ILE A 9 -2.91 7.82 7.47
CA ILE A 9 -3.75 7.58 8.65
C ILE A 9 -5.11 8.27 8.48
N ALA A 10 -6.15 7.73 9.10
CA ALA A 10 -7.49 8.29 9.05
C ALA A 10 -8.14 8.34 10.43
N SER A 11 -9.12 9.21 10.59
CA SER A 11 -9.91 9.34 11.82
C SER A 11 -10.88 8.17 12.05
N THR A 12 -11.20 7.40 11.00
CA THR A 12 -12.11 6.25 11.09
C THR A 12 -11.58 5.06 10.28
N PRO A 13 -11.83 3.81 10.74
CA PRO A 13 -11.46 2.61 9.97
C PRO A 13 -12.07 2.56 8.57
N LEU A 14 -13.31 3.06 8.42
CA LEU A 14 -13.99 3.10 7.12
C LEU A 14 -13.25 3.97 6.09
N SER A 15 -12.62 5.07 6.52
CA SER A 15 -11.83 5.92 5.63
C SER A 15 -10.57 5.21 5.14
N LEU A 16 -9.91 4.41 6.00
CA LEU A 16 -8.79 3.56 5.59
C LEU A 16 -9.24 2.48 4.60
N LEU A 17 -10.37 1.81 4.86
CA LEU A 17 -10.89 0.78 3.94
C LEU A 17 -11.21 1.34 2.55
N LYS A 18 -11.82 2.54 2.49
CA LYS A 18 -12.07 3.23 1.22
C LYS A 18 -10.75 3.56 0.50
N ALA A 19 -9.76 4.11 1.20
CA ALA A 19 -8.47 4.42 0.61
C ALA A 19 -7.75 3.15 0.10
N ALA A 20 -7.78 2.06 0.87
CA ALA A 20 -7.21 0.78 0.46
C ALA A 20 -7.87 0.24 -0.81
N TYR A 21 -9.20 0.35 -0.92
CA TYR A 21 -9.94 -0.02 -2.13
C TYR A 21 -9.47 0.78 -3.36
N HIS A 22 -9.34 2.10 -3.25
CA HIS A 22 -8.90 2.94 -4.37
C HIS A 22 -7.43 2.74 -4.74
N LEU A 23 -6.55 2.53 -3.75
CA LEU A 23 -5.13 2.21 -3.98
C LEU A 23 -4.97 0.83 -4.63
N GLY A 24 -5.75 -0.17 -4.19
CA GLY A 24 -5.78 -1.49 -4.79
C GLY A 24 -6.22 -1.48 -6.25
N ASN A 25 -7.24 -0.67 -6.61
CA ASN A 25 -7.68 -0.48 -7.99
C ASN A 25 -6.60 0.13 -8.92
N ARG A 26 -5.50 0.63 -8.36
CA ARG A 26 -4.37 1.21 -9.09
C ARG A 26 -3.16 0.26 -9.13
N HIS A 27 -3.31 -0.98 -8.64
CA HIS A 27 -2.25 -1.99 -8.57
C HIS A 27 -0.97 -1.50 -7.87
N VAL A 28 -1.14 -0.69 -6.82
CA VAL A 28 -0.04 -0.16 -6.01
C VAL A 28 0.38 -1.21 -4.96
N ALA A 29 1.68 -1.35 -4.72
CA ALA A 29 2.18 -2.09 -3.55
C ALA A 29 1.66 -1.40 -2.28
N LEU A 30 0.86 -2.12 -1.48
CA LEU A 30 0.13 -1.56 -0.35
C LEU A 30 0.28 -2.45 0.87
N GLU A 31 0.86 -1.93 1.94
CA GLU A 31 0.80 -2.52 3.28
C GLU A 31 -0.47 -2.01 3.96
N VAL A 32 -1.26 -2.94 4.51
CA VAL A 32 -2.54 -2.65 5.14
C VAL A 32 -2.48 -3.02 6.61
N SER A 33 -2.87 -2.09 7.48
CA SER A 33 -3.02 -2.34 8.91
C SER A 33 -4.32 -1.75 9.44
N LEU A 34 -4.65 -2.05 10.70
CA LEU A 34 -5.82 -1.49 11.37
C LEU A 34 -5.73 0.03 11.59
N GLN A 35 -4.53 0.61 11.55
CA GLN A 35 -4.30 2.01 11.95
C GLN A 35 -3.75 2.88 10.79
N HIS A 36 -3.20 2.26 9.76
CA HIS A 36 -2.57 2.97 8.66
C HIS A 36 -2.53 2.14 7.38
N LEU A 37 -2.33 2.83 6.26
CA LEU A 37 -1.91 2.27 4.99
C LEU A 37 -0.50 2.76 4.67
N ARG A 38 0.33 1.92 4.07
CA ARG A 38 1.65 2.31 3.57
C ARG A 38 1.81 1.95 2.11
N PHE A 39 2.39 2.86 1.35
CA PHE A 39 2.65 2.67 -0.07
C PHE A 39 3.93 3.40 -0.47
N THR A 40 4.49 3.02 -1.63
CA THR A 40 5.69 3.66 -2.18
C THR A 40 5.45 5.16 -2.44
N PRO A 41 6.45 6.03 -2.20
CA PRO A 41 6.29 7.47 -2.42
C PRO A 41 5.86 7.82 -3.84
N ASP A 42 4.66 8.39 -3.97
CA ASP A 42 4.07 8.84 -5.22
C ASP A 42 3.22 10.10 -4.94
N PRO A 43 3.57 11.27 -5.51
CA PRO A 43 2.82 12.51 -5.29
C PRO A 43 1.36 12.45 -5.74
N VAL A 44 1.03 11.68 -6.79
CA VAL A 44 -0.33 11.51 -7.29
C VAL A 44 -1.16 10.71 -6.29
N LEU A 45 -0.59 9.62 -5.75
CA LEU A 45 -1.27 8.81 -4.74
C LEU A 45 -1.43 9.57 -3.42
N LYS A 46 -0.42 10.34 -3.02
CA LYS A 46 -0.48 11.24 -1.85
C LYS A 46 -1.65 12.20 -1.97
N GLN A 47 -1.70 12.96 -3.06
CA GLN A 47 -2.77 13.93 -3.29
C GLN A 47 -4.14 13.25 -3.31
N MET A 48 -4.26 12.07 -3.92
CA MET A 48 -5.51 11.31 -3.97
C MET A 48 -6.01 10.97 -2.56
N VAL A 49 -5.17 10.40 -1.69
CA VAL A 49 -5.60 10.01 -0.34
C VAL A 49 -5.82 11.23 0.58
N GLU A 50 -5.07 12.31 0.36
CA GLU A 50 -5.30 13.60 1.04
C GLU A 50 -6.67 14.21 0.67
N GLN A 51 -7.05 14.15 -0.62
CA GLN A 51 -8.39 14.57 -1.09
C GLN A 51 -9.52 13.71 -0.51
N MET A 52 -9.23 12.48 -0.10
CA MET A 52 -10.16 11.61 0.63
C MET A 52 -10.21 11.91 2.14
N GLY A 53 -9.42 12.87 2.62
CA GLY A 53 -9.39 13.29 4.02
C GLY A 53 -8.42 12.51 4.92
N LEU A 54 -7.49 11.73 4.34
CA LEU A 54 -6.44 11.06 5.11
C LEU A 54 -5.27 12.02 5.35
N THR A 55 -4.57 11.85 6.47
CA THR A 55 -3.30 12.52 6.72
C THR A 55 -2.16 11.62 6.26
N VAL A 56 -1.23 12.14 5.47
CA VAL A 56 -0.08 11.39 4.96
C VAL A 56 1.21 11.89 5.60
N LYS A 57 2.10 10.95 5.96
CA LYS A 57 3.44 11.23 6.45
C LYS A 57 4.47 10.51 5.59
N ASP A 58 5.55 11.20 5.27
CA ASP A 58 6.72 10.61 4.64
C ASP A 58 7.61 9.97 5.73
N GLU A 59 7.85 8.67 5.63
CA GLU A 59 8.59 7.89 6.64
C GLU A 59 9.65 6.99 5.98
N LYS A 60 10.62 6.52 6.77
CA LYS A 60 11.59 5.50 6.35
C LYS A 60 11.58 4.32 7.31
N VAL A 61 10.81 3.29 6.96
CA VAL A 61 10.49 2.14 7.82
C VAL A 61 10.48 0.85 6.99
N PRO A 62 10.51 -0.34 7.61
CA PRO A 62 10.24 -1.58 6.89
C PRO A 62 8.87 -1.50 6.20
N PHE A 63 8.81 -1.99 4.96
CA PHE A 63 7.61 -2.03 4.14
C PHE A 63 7.25 -3.48 3.81
N HIS A 64 6.03 -3.87 4.14
CA HIS A 64 5.51 -5.22 4.02
C HIS A 64 4.20 -5.20 3.22
N PRO A 65 4.25 -4.96 1.90
CA PRO A 65 3.05 -4.91 1.08
C PRO A 65 2.34 -6.26 1.03
N GLU A 66 1.01 -6.21 0.97
CA GLU A 66 0.19 -7.40 0.74
C GLU A 66 0.55 -8.03 -0.61
N GLN A 67 0.66 -9.36 -0.63
CA GLN A 67 0.88 -10.08 -1.87
C GLN A 67 -0.40 -10.01 -2.72
N GLY A 68 -0.26 -9.69 -4.01
CA GLY A 68 -1.40 -9.67 -4.91
C GLY A 68 -2.08 -11.04 -4.98
N ALA A 69 -3.40 -11.06 -5.19
CA ALA A 69 -4.21 -12.29 -5.22
C ALA A 69 -3.74 -13.34 -6.27
N TYR A 70 -2.95 -12.91 -7.25
CA TYR A 70 -2.41 -13.75 -8.33
C TYR A 70 -0.93 -14.13 -8.16
N ALA A 71 -0.26 -13.68 -7.09
CA ALA A 71 1.14 -14.01 -6.83
C ALA A 71 1.36 -15.50 -6.53
N SER A 72 0.29 -16.26 -6.29
CA SER A 72 0.31 -17.70 -6.01
C SER A 72 0.47 -18.61 -7.23
N GLN A 73 0.66 -18.08 -8.45
CA GLN A 73 0.74 -18.91 -9.68
C GLN A 73 2.11 -18.95 -10.38
N THR A 74 3.17 -18.35 -9.83
CA THR A 74 4.49 -18.28 -10.52
C THR A 74 5.65 -18.86 -9.71
N SER A 75 5.41 -19.91 -8.93
CA SER A 75 6.47 -20.70 -8.30
C SER A 75 6.60 -22.10 -8.91
N HIS A 76 6.67 -22.22 -10.24
CA HIS A 76 7.15 -23.41 -10.96
C HIS A 76 7.70 -23.07 -12.34
N ASP A 77 8.81 -22.34 -12.40
CA ASP A 77 9.72 -22.42 -13.53
C ASP A 77 11.14 -22.40 -12.96
N HIS A 78 11.76 -23.59 -12.90
CA HIS A 78 13.19 -23.86 -13.06
C HIS A 78 13.56 -25.26 -12.51
N HIS A 79 13.54 -26.26 -13.39
CA HIS A 79 14.57 -27.30 -13.59
C HIS A 79 14.08 -28.06 -14.85
N GLY A 80 14.68 -27.89 -16.04
CA GLY A 80 16.09 -28.17 -16.30
C GLY A 80 16.26 -29.68 -16.47
N HIS A 81 15.83 -30.22 -17.62
CA HIS A 81 16.38 -31.36 -18.39
C HIS A 81 15.48 -31.69 -19.57
#